data_AF-A0A953WTR5-F1
#
_entry.id   AF-A0A953WTR5-F1
#
_cell.length_a   1.000
_cell.length_b   1.000
_cell.length_c   1.000
_cell.angle_alpha   90.00
_cell.angle_beta   90.00
_cell.angle_gamma   90.00
#
_symmetry.space_group_name_H-M   'P 1'
#
loop_
_entity.id
_entity.type
_entity.pdbx_description
1 polymer ?
#
loop_
_entity_poly.entity_id
_entity_poly.type
_entity_poly.pdbx_seq_one_letter_code
_entity_poly.pdbx_strand_id
1 'polypeptide(L)'
;MYYFEPLAPQDVSPRALILSLMSSEFSAAQPIGRLISAAALFGIEPATLRVAVTRLLKEGLLESPDRGVYRPGPKSKALTRRVQGWRDVASRLVPWNGDWLVALTGHLGRTDRKQLRARERALALSGYQPTEAGFWVRPANLARSLDDHRADLTGIGADEDIVLLRASGVSMPGAPDWPSLWSSEALAKSYVQAIEAMTDSLARLPNLRPDEAARETLLIGQAVIRTINFDPLLPPELGHQDDFLTMVDTMVRYNDTGRKCWQAYYAAAEERLAEG
;
A
#
# COMPACT_ATOMS: atom_id res chain seq x y z
N MET A 1 -9.73 4.50 6.75
CA MET A 1 -8.58 4.40 5.84
C MET A 1 -7.62 3.28 6.24
N TYR A 2 -7.37 3.10 7.55
CA TYR A 2 -6.50 2.07 8.11
C TYR A 2 -7.04 0.64 8.05
N TYR A 3 -8.36 0.50 7.98
CA TYR A 3 -9.01 -0.79 8.20
C TYR A 3 -9.05 -1.65 6.93
N PHE A 4 -8.92 -2.95 7.14
CA PHE A 4 -9.05 -3.95 6.11
C PHE A 4 -10.48 -3.96 5.56
N GLU A 5 -10.56 -3.81 4.25
CA GLU A 5 -11.81 -3.88 3.49
C GLU A 5 -11.58 -4.85 2.31
N PRO A 6 -12.38 -5.91 2.19
CA PRO A 6 -12.28 -6.83 1.06
C PRO A 6 -12.49 -6.08 -0.25
N LEU A 7 -11.65 -6.37 -1.25
CA LEU A 7 -11.83 -5.85 -2.60
C LEU A 7 -12.73 -6.79 -3.40
N ALA A 8 -13.71 -6.22 -4.10
CA ALA A 8 -14.45 -6.95 -5.11
C ALA A 8 -13.79 -6.77 -6.50
N PRO A 9 -14.01 -7.70 -7.45
CA PRO A 9 -13.42 -7.61 -8.78
C PRO A 9 -13.62 -6.26 -9.48
N GLN A 10 -14.81 -5.66 -9.33
CA GLN A 10 -15.16 -4.37 -9.91
C GLN A 10 -14.39 -3.18 -9.32
N ASP A 11 -13.79 -3.32 -8.15
CA ASP A 11 -13.03 -2.26 -7.49
C ASP A 11 -11.58 -2.17 -8.01
N VAL A 12 -11.14 -3.19 -8.77
CA VAL A 12 -9.79 -3.25 -9.33
C VAL A 12 -9.72 -2.38 -10.58
N SER A 13 -9.07 -1.21 -10.45
CA SER A 13 -8.80 -0.39 -11.64
C SER A 13 -7.74 -1.02 -12.55
N PRO A 14 -7.80 -0.79 -13.88
CA PRO A 14 -6.78 -1.28 -14.82
C PRO A 14 -5.37 -0.83 -14.45
N ARG A 15 -5.24 0.41 -13.96
CA ARG A 15 -3.97 0.94 -13.47
C ARG A 15 -3.44 0.13 -12.29
N ALA A 16 -4.26 -0.11 -11.27
CA ALA A 16 -3.87 -0.84 -10.07
C ALA A 16 -3.47 -2.29 -10.41
N LEU A 17 -4.26 -2.93 -11.28
CA LEU A 17 -3.97 -4.28 -11.77
C LEU A 17 -2.60 -4.34 -12.46
N ILE A 18 -2.35 -3.48 -13.45
CA ILE A 18 -1.08 -3.47 -14.18
C ILE A 18 0.08 -3.24 -13.22
N LEU A 19 -0.01 -2.27 -12.31
CA LEU A 19 1.06 -1.99 -11.36
C LEU A 19 1.31 -3.14 -10.38
N SER A 20 0.25 -3.80 -9.91
CA SER A 20 0.34 -5.00 -9.08
C SER A 20 1.08 -6.12 -9.79
N LEU A 21 0.66 -6.43 -11.03
CA LEU A 21 1.30 -7.43 -11.89
C LEU A 21 2.70 -7.03 -12.33
N MET A 22 3.12 -5.77 -12.20
CA MET A 22 4.49 -5.33 -12.51
C MET A 22 5.38 -5.27 -11.27
N SER A 23 4.79 -5.43 -10.07
CA SER A 23 5.46 -5.29 -8.78
C SER A 23 5.84 -6.61 -8.11
N SER A 24 5.17 -7.72 -8.46
CA SER A 24 5.49 -9.08 -8.04
C SER A 24 6.09 -9.84 -9.23
N GLU A 25 7.28 -10.45 -9.07
CA GLU A 25 7.96 -11.37 -10.04
C GLU A 25 8.16 -10.95 -11.52
N PHE A 26 7.42 -9.98 -12.06
CA PHE A 26 7.41 -9.61 -13.47
C PHE A 26 8.19 -8.31 -13.73
N SER A 27 9.34 -8.15 -13.07
CA SER A 27 10.37 -7.23 -13.58
C SER A 27 10.76 -7.61 -15.02
N ALA A 28 10.61 -8.89 -15.36
CA ALA A 28 10.66 -9.39 -16.73
C ALA A 28 9.54 -8.81 -17.58
N ALA A 29 9.89 -8.43 -18.81
CA ALA A 29 8.96 -7.83 -19.74
C ALA A 29 7.78 -8.76 -20.07
N GLN A 30 6.56 -8.25 -19.96
CA GLN A 30 5.31 -8.98 -20.19
C GLN A 30 4.68 -8.60 -21.52
N PRO A 31 4.26 -9.57 -22.34
CA PRO A 31 3.46 -9.29 -23.52
C PRO A 31 2.08 -8.76 -23.11
N ILE A 32 1.52 -7.87 -23.92
CA ILE A 32 0.19 -7.29 -23.70
C ILE A 32 -0.90 -8.35 -23.60
N GLY A 33 -0.74 -9.49 -24.27
CA GLY A 33 -1.66 -10.62 -24.22
C GLY A 33 -1.84 -11.16 -22.80
N ARG A 34 -0.75 -11.35 -22.04
CA ARG A 34 -0.82 -11.79 -20.64
C ARG A 34 -1.54 -10.78 -19.75
N LEU A 35 -1.27 -9.48 -19.95
CA LEU A 35 -1.96 -8.42 -19.21
C LEU A 35 -3.47 -8.40 -19.52
N ILE A 36 -3.84 -8.65 -20.79
CA ILE A 36 -5.25 -8.76 -21.20
C ILE A 36 -5.92 -9.98 -20.58
N SER A 37 -5.28 -11.14 -20.58
CA SER A 37 -5.82 -12.34 -19.93
C SER A 37 -6.04 -12.11 -18.44
N ALA A 38 -5.08 -11.50 -17.75
CA ALA A 38 -5.24 -11.13 -16.34
C ALA A 38 -6.39 -10.14 -16.12
N ALA A 39 -6.51 -9.12 -16.99
CA ALA A 39 -7.58 -8.12 -16.93
C ALA A 39 -8.97 -8.72 -17.10
N ALA A 40 -9.10 -9.77 -17.91
CA ALA A 40 -10.36 -10.48 -18.10
C ALA A 40 -10.89 -11.11 -16.79
N LEU A 41 -10.02 -11.54 -15.88
CA LEU A 41 -10.43 -12.08 -14.56
C LEU A 41 -11.19 -11.05 -13.70
N PHE A 42 -11.05 -9.76 -14.02
CA PHE A 42 -11.67 -8.63 -13.31
C PHE A 42 -12.73 -7.91 -14.18
N GLY A 43 -13.10 -8.48 -15.33
CA GLY A 43 -14.07 -7.86 -16.24
C GLY A 43 -13.55 -6.59 -16.92
N ILE A 44 -12.23 -6.39 -16.98
CA ILE A 44 -11.63 -5.23 -17.65
C ILE A 44 -11.45 -5.55 -19.13
N GLU A 45 -12.08 -4.75 -19.99
CA GLU A 45 -11.97 -4.92 -21.43
C GLU A 45 -10.55 -4.64 -21.97
N PRO A 46 -10.12 -5.35 -23.03
CA PRO A 46 -8.81 -5.14 -23.65
C PRO A 46 -8.55 -3.70 -24.10
N ALA A 47 -9.57 -2.98 -24.58
CA ALA A 47 -9.44 -1.59 -24.99
C ALA A 47 -9.10 -0.68 -23.80
N THR A 48 -9.85 -0.83 -22.70
CA THR A 48 -9.64 -0.10 -21.44
C THR A 48 -8.25 -0.35 -20.86
N LEU A 49 -7.79 -1.61 -20.89
CA LEU A 49 -6.44 -1.94 -20.44
C LEU A 49 -5.35 -1.27 -21.28
N ARG A 50 -5.47 -1.29 -22.62
CA ARG A 50 -4.49 -0.65 -23.52
C ARG A 50 -4.40 0.86 -23.31
N VAL A 51 -5.52 1.53 -23.03
CA VAL A 51 -5.54 2.95 -22.65
C VAL A 51 -4.76 3.17 -21.35
N ALA A 52 -4.98 2.33 -20.34
CA ALA A 52 -4.24 2.41 -19.08
C ALA A 52 -2.73 2.19 -19.26
N VAL A 53 -2.33 1.19 -20.05
CA VAL A 53 -0.92 0.96 -20.41
C VAL A 53 -0.31 2.18 -21.10
N THR A 54 -1.00 2.76 -22.07
CA THR A 54 -0.53 3.96 -22.80
C THR A 54 -0.32 5.14 -21.84
N ARG A 55 -1.23 5.32 -20.88
CA ARG A 55 -1.10 6.36 -19.85
C ARG A 55 0.09 6.08 -18.93
N LEU A 56 0.29 4.84 -18.50
CA LEU A 56 1.42 4.45 -17.64
C LEU A 56 2.78 4.60 -18.35
N LEU A 57 2.85 4.38 -19.67
CA LEU A 57 4.04 4.71 -20.48
C LEU A 57 4.34 6.21 -20.47
N LYS A 58 3.32 7.05 -20.71
CA LYS A 58 3.47 8.52 -20.67
C LYS A 58 3.92 9.02 -19.29
N GLU A 59 3.44 8.38 -18.23
CA GLU A 59 3.85 8.67 -16.86
C GLU A 59 5.25 8.12 -16.51
N GLY A 60 5.87 7.32 -17.38
CA GLY A 60 7.18 6.68 -17.17
C GLY A 60 7.16 5.53 -16.15
N LEU A 61 5.97 5.06 -15.78
CA LEU A 61 5.77 3.94 -14.86
C LEU A 61 5.89 2.59 -15.56
N LEU A 62 5.68 2.57 -16.87
CA LEU A 62 6.04 1.46 -17.75
C LEU A 62 7.01 1.93 -18.82
N GLU A 63 7.72 0.99 -19.40
CA GLU A 63 8.43 1.15 -20.66
C GLU A 63 8.20 -0.07 -21.56
N SER A 64 8.45 0.11 -22.86
CA SER A 64 8.23 -0.94 -23.86
C SER A 64 9.58 -1.30 -24.49
N PRO A 65 10.21 -2.43 -24.10
CA PRO A 65 11.46 -2.86 -24.72
C PRO A 65 11.25 -3.30 -26.17
N ASP A 66 10.10 -3.90 -26.47
CA ASP A 66 9.72 -4.39 -27.80
C ASP A 66 8.23 -4.14 -28.07
N ARG A 67 7.83 -4.17 -29.34
CA ARG A 67 6.44 -3.93 -29.75
C ARG A 67 5.48 -4.88 -29.02
N GLY A 68 4.60 -4.29 -28.20
CA GLY A 68 3.57 -5.04 -27.47
C GLY A 68 4.07 -5.77 -26.23
N VAL A 69 5.32 -5.51 -25.82
CA VAL A 69 5.92 -6.02 -24.58
C VAL A 69 6.18 -4.83 -23.65
N TYR A 70 5.88 -5.00 -22.37
CA TYR A 70 5.94 -3.94 -21.36
C TYR A 70 6.66 -4.41 -20.11
N ARG A 71 7.46 -3.53 -19.50
CA ARG A 71 8.12 -3.79 -18.22
C ARG A 71 8.04 -2.56 -17.32
N PRO A 72 8.37 -2.67 -16.03
CA PRO A 72 8.39 -1.51 -15.13
C PRO A 72 9.36 -0.43 -15.66
N GLY A 73 8.88 0.80 -15.76
CA GLY A 73 9.64 1.94 -16.26
C GLY A 73 10.58 2.57 -15.21
N PRO A 74 11.42 3.53 -15.60
CA PRO A 74 12.40 4.14 -14.69
C PRO A 74 11.76 4.86 -13.50
N LYS A 75 10.57 5.46 -13.68
CA LYS A 75 9.81 6.09 -12.58
C LYS A 75 9.05 5.06 -11.75
N SER A 76 8.97 3.80 -12.17
CA SER A 76 8.38 2.72 -11.38
C SER A 76 9.24 2.39 -10.17
N LYS A 77 10.56 2.62 -10.16
CA LYS A 77 11.44 2.23 -9.04
C LYS A 77 10.99 2.82 -7.70
N ALA A 78 10.55 4.08 -7.67
CA ALA A 78 10.00 4.72 -6.48
C ALA A 78 8.66 4.08 -6.05
N LEU A 79 7.84 3.70 -7.03
CA LEU A 79 6.57 3.01 -6.80
C LEU A 79 6.77 1.56 -6.36
N THR A 80 7.66 0.80 -7.00
CA THR A 80 8.04 -0.57 -6.62
C THR A 80 8.65 -0.59 -5.23
N ARG A 81 9.51 0.37 -4.86
CA ARG A 81 10.02 0.51 -3.49
C ARG A 81 8.89 0.72 -2.48
N ARG A 82 7.81 1.40 -2.87
CA ARG A 82 6.64 1.62 -2.01
C ARG A 82 5.69 0.42 -1.99
N VAL A 83 5.45 -0.22 -3.14
CA VAL A 83 4.61 -1.41 -3.31
C VAL A 83 5.30 -2.66 -2.78
N GLN A 84 6.62 -2.64 -2.54
CA GLN A 84 7.35 -3.70 -1.85
C GLN A 84 7.79 -3.30 -0.44
N GLY A 85 7.82 -2.00 -0.11
CA GLY A 85 8.26 -1.48 1.18
C GLY A 85 7.36 -1.86 2.36
N TRP A 86 6.21 -2.48 2.09
CA TRP A 86 5.41 -3.14 3.12
C TRP A 86 6.09 -4.40 3.67
N ARG A 87 6.99 -5.06 2.92
CA ARG A 87 7.73 -6.25 3.40
C ARG A 87 8.74 -5.87 4.46
N ASP A 88 9.40 -4.74 4.29
CA ASP A 88 10.48 -4.28 5.18
C ASP A 88 9.96 -3.33 6.26
N VAL A 89 8.66 -3.34 6.54
CA VAL A 89 8.04 -2.37 7.46
C VAL A 89 8.63 -2.44 8.87
N ALA A 90 9.00 -3.63 9.33
CA ALA A 90 9.67 -3.82 10.63
C ALA A 90 10.98 -3.02 10.73
N SER A 91 11.75 -2.95 9.63
CA SER A 91 13.01 -2.17 9.59
C SER A 91 12.80 -0.66 9.70
N ARG A 92 11.56 -0.19 9.54
CA ARG A 92 11.17 1.22 9.62
C ARG A 92 10.79 1.64 11.03
N LEU A 93 10.81 0.71 12.00
CA LEU A 93 10.39 0.95 13.38
C LEU A 93 11.62 0.98 14.30
N VAL A 94 11.54 1.84 15.32
CA VAL A 94 12.47 1.85 16.46
C VAL A 94 11.66 1.82 17.76
N PRO A 95 12.24 1.33 18.87
CA PRO A 95 11.59 1.43 20.18
C PRO A 95 11.20 2.88 20.47
N TRP A 96 9.97 3.06 20.95
CA TRP A 96 9.46 4.39 21.26
C TRP A 96 9.97 4.82 22.63
N ASN A 97 10.49 6.04 22.72
CA ASN A 97 11.04 6.61 23.95
C ASN A 97 10.09 7.62 24.62
N GLY A 98 8.84 7.71 24.16
CA GLY A 98 7.86 8.70 24.60
C GLY A 98 7.81 9.99 23.75
N ASP A 99 8.76 10.20 22.84
CA ASP A 99 8.79 11.41 22.01
C ASP A 99 7.72 11.41 20.93
N TRP A 100 7.19 12.59 20.59
CA TRP A 100 6.21 12.75 19.53
C TRP A 100 6.79 13.52 18.36
N LEU A 101 6.36 13.17 17.14
CA LEU A 101 6.52 14.04 15.99
C LEU A 101 5.29 14.93 15.87
N VAL A 102 5.52 16.22 15.71
CA VAL A 102 4.48 17.23 15.56
C VAL A 102 4.66 17.91 14.21
N ALA A 103 3.62 17.90 13.38
CA ALA A 103 3.59 18.62 12.12
C ALA A 103 2.70 19.87 12.28
N LEU A 104 3.32 21.04 12.14
CA LEU A 104 2.60 22.31 12.17
C LEU A 104 2.03 22.59 10.78
N THR A 105 0.73 22.85 10.73
CA THR A 105 0.02 23.13 9.47
C THR A 105 -0.75 24.44 9.47
N GLY A 106 -0.81 25.14 10.61
CA GLY A 106 -1.58 26.37 10.77
C GLY A 106 -1.05 27.54 9.95
N HIS A 107 0.27 27.60 9.70
CA HIS A 107 0.88 28.60 8.83
C HIS A 107 0.69 28.32 7.34
N LEU A 108 0.31 27.09 7.00
CA LEU A 108 0.11 26.67 5.61
C LEU A 108 -1.31 27.05 5.16
N GLY A 109 -1.42 27.66 3.98
CA GLY A 109 -2.69 28.09 3.40
C GLY A 109 -3.71 26.94 3.25
N ARG A 110 -5.00 27.28 3.31
CA ARG A 110 -6.13 26.34 3.14
C ARG A 110 -6.97 26.61 1.88
N THR A 111 -6.64 27.66 1.13
CA THR A 111 -7.40 28.10 -0.05
C THR A 111 -7.20 27.16 -1.23
N ASP A 112 -5.97 26.67 -1.44
CA ASP A 112 -5.71 25.62 -2.42
C ASP A 112 -6.18 24.26 -1.88
N ARG A 113 -7.41 23.89 -2.25
CA ARG A 113 -8.03 22.62 -1.84
C ARG A 113 -7.28 21.40 -2.37
N LYS A 114 -6.57 21.50 -3.49
CA LYS A 114 -5.80 20.37 -4.05
C LYS A 114 -4.56 20.12 -3.20
N GLN A 115 -3.82 21.18 -2.85
CA GLN A 115 -2.66 21.09 -1.98
C GLN A 115 -3.05 20.65 -0.56
N LEU A 116 -4.14 21.19 -0.01
CA LEU A 116 -4.65 20.77 1.30
C LEU A 116 -4.91 19.26 1.36
N ARG A 117 -5.61 18.71 0.37
CA ARG A 117 -5.87 17.26 0.28
C ARG A 117 -4.58 16.44 0.12
N ALA A 118 -3.60 16.95 -0.60
CA ALA A 118 -2.32 16.28 -0.79
C ALA A 118 -1.53 16.19 0.53
N ARG A 119 -1.48 17.29 1.30
CA ARG A 119 -0.89 17.35 2.65
C ARG A 119 -1.58 16.42 3.65
N GLU A 120 -2.90 16.51 3.77
CA GLU A 120 -3.66 15.66 4.70
C GLU A 120 -3.46 14.18 4.37
N ARG A 121 -3.43 13.83 3.07
CA ARG A 121 -3.12 12.48 2.62
C ARG A 121 -1.67 12.07 2.96
N ALA A 122 -0.69 12.95 2.78
CA ALA A 122 0.71 12.68 3.08
C ALA A 122 0.92 12.38 4.58
N LEU A 123 0.32 13.21 5.43
CA LEU A 123 0.31 13.05 6.89
C LEU A 123 -0.39 11.76 7.32
N ALA A 124 -1.58 11.48 6.79
CA ALA A 124 -2.33 10.26 7.08
C ALA A 124 -1.58 8.98 6.66
N LEU A 125 -0.94 8.98 5.48
CA LEU A 125 -0.08 7.89 4.98
C LEU A 125 1.17 7.66 5.84
N SER A 126 1.52 8.63 6.67
CA SER A 126 2.61 8.55 7.63
C SER A 126 2.09 8.47 9.06
N GLY A 127 0.84 8.03 9.26
CA GLY A 127 0.28 7.75 10.58
C GLY A 127 -0.02 8.96 11.47
N TYR A 128 0.08 10.19 10.98
CA TYR A 128 -0.29 11.38 11.76
C TYR A 128 -1.81 11.50 11.93
N GLN A 129 -2.23 12.02 13.08
CA GLN A 129 -3.61 12.42 13.36
C GLN A 129 -3.71 13.91 13.69
N PRO A 130 -4.78 14.61 13.27
CA PRO A 130 -5.00 16.00 13.62
C PRO A 130 -5.38 16.11 15.09
N THR A 131 -4.92 17.17 15.74
CA THR A 131 -5.32 17.54 17.11
C THR A 131 -6.33 18.68 17.08
N GLU A 132 -7.09 18.84 18.16
CA GLU A 132 -8.02 19.97 18.33
C GLU A 132 -7.29 21.33 18.31
N ALA A 133 -6.00 21.34 18.66
CA ALA A 133 -5.15 22.52 18.67
C ALA A 133 -4.60 22.91 17.28
N GLY A 134 -4.99 22.22 16.20
CA GLY A 134 -4.70 22.62 14.82
C GLY A 134 -3.33 22.20 14.28
N PHE A 135 -2.65 21.29 14.96
CA PHE A 135 -1.44 20.61 14.47
C PHE A 135 -1.68 19.11 14.36
N TRP A 136 -0.73 18.37 13.80
CA TRP A 136 -0.83 16.92 13.64
C TRP A 136 0.24 16.23 14.45
N VAL A 137 -0.06 15.05 14.99
CA VAL A 137 0.88 14.29 15.83
C VAL A 137 0.96 12.82 15.45
N ARG A 138 2.13 12.23 15.72
CA ARG A 138 2.33 10.77 15.78
C ARG A 138 3.44 10.42 16.78
N PRO A 139 3.50 9.18 17.27
CA PRO A 139 4.66 8.70 18.01
C PRO A 139 5.93 8.77 17.15
N ALA A 140 7.05 9.14 17.75
CA ALA A 140 8.36 9.26 17.08
C ALA A 140 9.11 7.93 17.01
N ASN A 141 8.42 6.86 16.61
CA ASN A 141 8.94 5.49 16.54
C ASN A 141 9.36 5.05 15.12
N LEU A 142 9.53 6.00 14.18
CA LEU A 142 10.04 5.70 12.84
C LEU A 142 11.57 5.80 12.78
N ALA A 143 12.20 4.82 12.13
CA ALA A 143 13.65 4.72 11.89
C ALA A 143 14.14 5.71 10.81
N ARG A 144 13.85 7.00 11.01
CA ARG A 144 14.22 8.09 10.09
C ARG A 144 14.64 9.33 10.87
N SER A 145 15.60 10.07 10.32
CA SER A 145 15.91 11.42 10.80
C SER A 145 14.72 12.34 10.55
N LEU A 146 14.63 13.46 11.29
CA LEU A 146 13.53 14.41 11.12
C LEU A 146 13.52 15.04 9.72
N ASP A 147 14.70 15.34 9.18
CA ASP A 147 14.86 15.93 7.84
C ASP A 147 14.48 14.94 6.74
N ASP A 148 14.93 13.69 6.84
CA ASP A 148 14.56 12.64 5.87
C ASP A 148 13.05 12.37 5.93
N HIS A 149 12.46 12.38 7.12
CA HIS A 149 11.03 12.19 7.27
C HIS A 149 10.23 13.34 6.65
N ARG A 150 10.70 14.59 6.77
CA ARG A 150 10.12 15.74 6.08
C ARG A 150 10.26 15.61 4.55
N ALA A 151 11.41 15.15 4.06
CA ALA A 151 11.63 14.89 2.63
C ALA A 151 10.68 13.79 2.10
N ASP A 152 10.45 12.74 2.89
CA ASP A 152 9.48 11.69 2.57
C ASP A 152 8.05 12.24 2.47
N LEU A 153 7.63 13.12 3.40
CA LEU A 153 6.30 13.74 3.38
C LEU A 153 6.10 14.67 2.19
N THR A 154 7.07 15.54 1.90
CA THR A 154 7.02 16.48 0.76
C THR A 154 7.02 15.74 -0.57
N GLY A 155 7.86 14.69 -0.70
CA GLY A 155 7.90 13.81 -1.87
C GLY A 155 6.59 13.09 -2.18
N ILE A 156 5.63 13.06 -1.24
CA ILE A 156 4.32 12.42 -1.40
C ILE A 156 3.16 13.42 -1.40
N GLY A 157 3.47 14.72 -1.40
CA GLY A 157 2.50 15.80 -1.61
C GLY A 157 2.28 16.73 -0.42
N ALA A 158 3.00 16.59 0.69
CA ALA A 158 3.01 17.63 1.72
C ALA A 158 3.64 18.93 1.19
N ASP A 159 3.24 20.06 1.76
CA ASP A 159 3.77 21.38 1.40
C ASP A 159 5.28 21.44 1.70
N GLU A 160 6.06 22.05 0.79
CA GLU A 160 7.51 22.24 0.97
C GLU A 160 7.81 22.98 2.29
N ASP A 161 6.98 23.95 2.68
CA ASP A 161 7.15 24.74 3.89
C ASP A 161 6.62 24.04 5.17
N ILE A 162 6.33 22.73 5.12
CA ILE A 162 5.88 22.00 6.31
C ILE A 162 6.96 21.99 7.39
N VAL A 163 6.55 22.32 8.61
CA VAL A 163 7.42 22.35 9.79
C VAL A 163 7.15 21.11 10.63
N LEU A 164 8.20 20.32 10.86
CA LEU A 164 8.17 19.18 11.77
C LEU A 164 8.98 19.49 13.02
N LEU A 165 8.47 19.06 14.16
CA LEU A 165 9.14 19.13 15.45
C LEU A 165 9.18 17.74 16.08
N ARG A 166 10.20 17.48 16.89
CA ARG A 166 10.19 16.38 17.85
C ARG A 166 9.95 16.95 19.24
N ALA A 167 8.89 16.50 19.90
CA ALA A 167 8.54 16.92 21.25
C ALA A 167 8.84 15.79 22.23
N SER A 168 9.77 16.03 23.16
CA SER A 168 10.06 15.13 24.30
C SER A 168 9.30 15.52 25.58
N GLY A 169 8.57 16.62 25.53
CA GLY A 169 7.72 17.11 26.61
C GLY A 169 6.68 18.06 26.05
N VAL A 170 5.47 18.01 26.62
CA VAL A 170 4.33 18.81 26.18
C VAL A 170 3.64 19.35 27.43
N SER A 171 3.31 20.64 27.41
CA SER A 171 2.48 21.28 28.43
C SER A 171 1.40 22.08 27.73
N MET A 172 0.15 21.66 27.90
CA MET A 172 -1.02 22.31 27.32
C MET A 172 -2.15 22.35 28.37
N PRO A 173 -3.17 23.20 28.20
CA PRO A 173 -4.37 23.14 29.03
C PRO A 173 -5.05 21.77 28.89
N GLY A 174 -5.13 21.01 29.99
CA GLY A 174 -5.54 19.61 29.97
C GLY A 174 -4.40 18.67 29.57
N ALA A 175 -4.44 17.43 30.08
CA ALA A 175 -3.48 16.41 29.65
C ALA A 175 -3.78 16.03 28.19
N PRO A 176 -2.82 16.17 27.24
CA PRO A 176 -3.04 15.75 25.87
C PRO A 176 -3.17 14.23 25.82
N ASP A 177 -4.37 13.73 25.58
CA ASP A 177 -4.62 12.30 25.32
C ASP A 177 -4.43 11.99 23.83
N TRP A 178 -3.23 12.25 23.31
CA TRP A 178 -2.90 11.92 21.93
C TRP A 178 -3.03 10.42 21.61
N PRO A 179 -2.73 9.47 22.53
CA PRO A 179 -2.99 8.05 22.28
C PRO A 179 -4.41 7.73 21.78
N SER A 180 -5.45 8.41 22.30
CA SER A 180 -6.83 8.15 21.89
C SER A 180 -7.21 8.67 20.50
N LEU A 181 -6.31 9.38 19.81
CA LEU A 181 -6.49 9.75 18.40
C LEU A 181 -6.50 8.52 17.47
N TRP A 182 -6.00 7.38 17.94
CA TRP A 182 -6.09 6.10 17.25
C TRP A 182 -6.97 5.14 18.04
N SER A 183 -7.81 4.37 17.34
CA SER A 183 -8.52 3.25 17.94
C SER A 183 -7.66 1.98 17.83
N SER A 184 -6.84 1.72 18.85
CA SER A 184 -5.95 0.54 18.90
C SER A 184 -6.72 -0.77 18.70
N GLU A 185 -7.88 -0.90 19.33
CA GLU A 185 -8.76 -2.08 19.23
C GLU A 185 -9.35 -2.25 17.83
N ALA A 186 -9.77 -1.17 17.17
CA ALA A 186 -10.29 -1.24 15.80
C ALA A 186 -9.18 -1.62 14.81
N LEU A 187 -7.95 -1.14 15.04
CA LEU A 187 -6.77 -1.53 14.28
C LEU A 187 -6.46 -3.02 14.47
N ALA A 188 -6.41 -3.50 15.71
CA ALA A 188 -6.17 -4.91 16.02
C ALA A 188 -7.20 -5.83 15.36
N LYS A 189 -8.49 -5.48 15.47
CA LYS A 189 -9.58 -6.20 14.80
C LYS A 189 -9.37 -6.25 13.28
N SER A 190 -8.95 -5.15 12.68
CA SER A 190 -8.65 -5.07 11.25
C SER A 190 -7.49 -6.00 10.87
N TYR A 191 -6.43 -6.09 11.68
CA TYR A 191 -5.30 -7.00 11.42
C TYR A 191 -5.74 -8.46 11.49
N VAL A 192 -6.52 -8.83 12.50
CA VAL A 192 -7.07 -10.18 12.66
C VAL A 192 -7.92 -10.55 11.43
N GLN A 193 -8.80 -9.67 10.98
CA GLN A 193 -9.62 -9.90 9.79
C GLN A 193 -8.79 -10.11 8.52
N ALA A 194 -7.70 -9.33 8.35
CA ALA A 194 -6.78 -9.50 7.24
C ALA A 194 -6.03 -10.85 7.31
N ILE A 195 -5.57 -11.24 8.50
CA ILE A 195 -4.87 -12.52 8.75
C ILE A 195 -5.82 -13.69 8.46
N GLU A 196 -7.06 -13.64 8.96
CA GLU A 196 -8.09 -14.65 8.72
C GLU A 196 -8.38 -14.79 7.23
N ALA A 197 -8.62 -13.67 6.52
CA ALA A 197 -8.87 -13.69 5.08
C ALA A 197 -7.75 -14.35 4.28
N MET A 198 -6.49 -14.05 4.62
CA MET A 198 -5.33 -14.69 3.98
C MET A 198 -5.21 -16.17 4.33
N THR A 199 -5.41 -16.53 5.59
CA THR A 199 -5.26 -17.91 6.08
C THR A 199 -6.33 -18.82 5.51
N ASP A 200 -7.59 -18.37 5.50
CA ASP A 200 -8.71 -19.06 4.90
C ASP A 200 -8.52 -19.26 3.40
N SER A 201 -8.03 -18.22 2.72
CA SER A 201 -7.72 -18.31 1.30
C SER A 201 -6.61 -19.33 1.03
N LEU A 202 -5.50 -19.29 1.78
CA LEU A 202 -4.40 -20.27 1.66
C LEU A 202 -4.87 -21.71 1.79
N ALA A 203 -5.83 -21.98 2.68
CA ALA A 203 -6.39 -23.31 2.87
C ALA A 203 -7.23 -23.78 1.66
N ARG A 204 -7.93 -22.87 0.97
CA ARG A 204 -8.80 -23.20 -0.16
C ARG A 204 -8.08 -23.22 -1.51
N LEU A 205 -7.03 -22.42 -1.68
CA LEU A 205 -6.31 -22.24 -2.94
C LEU A 205 -5.92 -23.54 -3.67
N PRO A 206 -5.46 -24.62 -3.01
CA PRO A 206 -5.12 -25.87 -3.69
C PRO A 206 -6.29 -26.54 -4.42
N ASN A 207 -7.53 -26.24 -4.03
CA ASN A 207 -8.75 -26.84 -4.59
C ASN A 207 -9.44 -25.94 -5.62
N LEU A 208 -8.94 -24.72 -5.85
CA LEU A 208 -9.53 -23.77 -6.79
C LEU A 208 -9.00 -23.98 -8.21
N ARG A 209 -9.81 -23.59 -9.20
CA ARG A 209 -9.34 -23.52 -10.59
C ARG A 209 -8.26 -22.43 -10.71
N PRO A 210 -7.29 -22.54 -11.65
CA PRO A 210 -6.20 -21.57 -11.75
C PRO A 210 -6.65 -20.12 -11.93
N ASP A 211 -7.73 -19.87 -12.67
CA ASP A 211 -8.33 -18.54 -12.86
C ASP A 211 -8.92 -17.97 -11.56
N GLU A 212 -9.58 -18.82 -10.77
CA GLU A 212 -10.17 -18.44 -9.47
C GLU A 212 -9.08 -18.16 -8.43
N ALA A 213 -8.06 -19.01 -8.37
CA ALA A 213 -6.93 -18.85 -7.46
C ALA A 213 -6.13 -17.57 -7.74
N ALA A 214 -5.84 -17.28 -9.02
CA ALA A 214 -5.17 -16.04 -9.42
C ALA A 214 -5.99 -14.80 -9.07
N ARG A 215 -7.31 -14.84 -9.32
CA ARG A 215 -8.22 -13.74 -8.98
C ARG A 215 -8.30 -13.51 -7.46
N GLU A 216 -8.53 -14.56 -6.68
CA GLU A 216 -8.67 -14.48 -5.21
C GLU A 216 -7.40 -13.90 -4.57
N THR A 217 -6.23 -14.43 -4.96
CA THR A 217 -4.93 -13.97 -4.41
C THR A 217 -4.63 -12.51 -4.69
N LEU A 218 -5.05 -11.98 -5.83
CA LEU A 218 -4.86 -10.57 -6.13
C LEU A 218 -5.80 -9.68 -5.32
N LEU A 219 -7.07 -10.06 -5.17
CA LEU A 219 -8.06 -9.26 -4.42
C LEU A 219 -7.69 -9.16 -2.95
N ILE A 220 -7.44 -10.30 -2.30
CA ILE A 220 -7.05 -10.33 -0.89
C ILE A 220 -5.69 -9.66 -0.71
N GLY A 221 -4.72 -9.98 -1.57
CA GLY A 221 -3.39 -9.40 -1.50
C GLY A 221 -3.38 -7.88 -1.62
N GLN A 222 -4.15 -7.30 -2.56
CA GLN A 222 -4.25 -5.85 -2.70
C GLN A 222 -4.94 -5.19 -1.52
N ALA A 223 -5.99 -5.82 -0.98
CA ALA A 223 -6.68 -5.33 0.21
C ALA A 223 -5.73 -5.26 1.41
N VAL A 224 -4.96 -6.32 1.66
CA VAL A 224 -4.00 -6.37 2.77
C VAL A 224 -2.81 -5.43 2.55
N ILE A 225 -2.23 -5.38 1.34
CA ILE A 225 -1.15 -4.43 1.02
C ILE A 225 -1.62 -2.98 1.23
N ARG A 226 -2.88 -2.68 0.90
CA ARG A 226 -3.48 -1.39 1.20
C ARG A 226 -3.53 -1.15 2.70
N THR A 227 -4.05 -2.09 3.49
CA THR A 227 -4.06 -2.00 4.96
C THR A 227 -2.68 -1.69 5.52
N ILE A 228 -1.65 -2.45 5.13
CA ILE A 228 -0.27 -2.24 5.59
C ILE A 228 0.26 -0.85 5.21
N ASN A 229 0.00 -0.39 3.98
CA ASN A 229 0.50 0.90 3.50
C ASN A 229 -0.16 2.10 4.18
N PHE A 230 -1.38 1.94 4.68
CA PHE A 230 -2.08 3.00 5.39
C PHE A 230 -1.86 2.94 6.89
N ASP A 231 -1.39 1.82 7.45
CA ASP A 231 -1.18 1.61 8.87
C ASP A 231 -0.45 2.78 9.58
N PRO A 232 -0.90 3.20 10.77
CA PRO A 232 -0.24 4.29 11.51
C PRO A 232 1.14 3.92 12.06
N LEU A 233 1.48 2.63 12.11
CA LEU A 233 2.74 2.11 12.63
C LEU A 233 2.95 2.51 14.08
N LEU A 234 1.94 2.26 14.92
CA LEU A 234 1.99 2.59 16.35
C LEU A 234 3.03 1.71 17.08
N PRO A 235 3.67 2.25 18.13
CA PRO A 235 4.53 1.46 18.99
C PRO A 235 3.70 0.54 19.92
N PRO A 236 4.31 -0.51 20.49
CA PRO A 236 3.61 -1.50 21.32
C PRO A 236 2.86 -0.91 22.53
N GLU A 237 3.32 0.24 23.04
CA GLU A 237 2.69 0.93 24.17
C GLU A 237 1.34 1.56 23.80
N LEU A 238 1.09 1.80 22.51
CA LEU A 238 -0.09 2.51 22.02
C LEU A 238 -0.96 1.65 21.08
N GLY A 239 -0.53 0.43 20.76
CA GLY A 239 -1.26 -0.43 19.85
C GLY A 239 -0.69 -1.84 19.75
N HIS A 240 -1.35 -2.66 18.95
CA HIS A 240 -1.04 -4.09 18.80
C HIS A 240 0.00 -4.31 17.70
N GLN A 241 1.23 -3.85 17.95
CA GLN A 241 2.31 -3.93 16.95
C GLN A 241 2.62 -5.38 16.54
N ASP A 242 2.57 -6.33 17.46
CA ASP A 242 2.85 -7.74 17.16
C ASP A 242 1.79 -8.35 16.22
N ASP A 243 0.52 -7.98 16.39
CA ASP A 243 -0.57 -8.41 15.49
C ASP A 243 -0.37 -7.83 14.08
N PHE A 244 0.04 -6.56 14.01
CA PHE A 244 0.37 -5.91 12.75
C PHE A 244 1.56 -6.59 12.04
N LEU A 245 2.63 -6.90 12.77
CA LEU A 245 3.79 -7.61 12.21
C LEU A 245 3.42 -9.03 11.76
N THR A 246 2.55 -9.71 12.51
CA THR A 246 2.00 -11.02 12.12
C THR A 246 1.21 -10.93 10.81
N MET A 247 0.43 -9.87 10.62
CA MET A 247 -0.27 -9.60 9.35
C MET A 247 0.72 -9.40 8.20
N VAL A 248 1.80 -8.63 8.41
CA VAL A 248 2.85 -8.42 7.40
C VAL A 248 3.52 -9.74 7.01
N ASP A 249 3.93 -10.56 7.97
CA ASP A 249 4.56 -11.85 7.72
C ASP A 249 3.61 -12.83 7.01
N THR A 250 2.34 -12.82 7.39
CA THR A 250 1.29 -13.59 6.70
C THR A 250 1.15 -13.13 5.25
N MET A 251 1.19 -11.82 4.99
CA MET A 251 1.14 -11.27 3.63
C MET A 251 2.38 -11.62 2.80
N VAL A 252 3.57 -11.70 3.41
CA VAL A 252 4.78 -12.18 2.71
C VAL A 252 4.55 -13.60 2.18
N ARG A 253 4.12 -14.52 3.06
CA ARG A 253 3.80 -15.90 2.69
C ARG A 253 2.66 -15.98 1.68
N TYR A 254 1.60 -15.19 1.88
CA TYR A 254 0.44 -15.13 0.99
C TYR A 254 0.83 -14.70 -0.41
N ASN A 255 1.67 -13.67 -0.52
CA ASN A 255 2.19 -13.18 -1.77
C ASN A 255 3.00 -14.24 -2.51
N ASP A 256 3.84 -15.02 -1.81
CA ASP A 256 4.62 -16.10 -2.43
C ASP A 256 3.73 -17.19 -3.04
N THR A 257 2.65 -17.58 -2.35
CA THR A 257 1.65 -18.51 -2.89
C THR A 257 0.88 -17.90 -4.05
N GLY A 258 0.44 -16.64 -3.93
CA GLY A 258 -0.26 -15.94 -4.99
C GLY A 258 0.54 -15.89 -6.28
N ARG A 259 1.87 -15.68 -6.20
CA ARG A 259 2.76 -15.75 -7.37
C ARG A 259 2.68 -17.11 -8.08
N LYS A 260 2.70 -18.22 -7.34
CA LYS A 260 2.55 -19.57 -7.90
C LYS A 260 1.18 -19.76 -8.56
N CYS A 261 0.11 -19.24 -7.96
CA CYS A 261 -1.24 -19.30 -8.56
C CYS A 261 -1.29 -18.55 -9.91
N TRP A 262 -0.68 -17.36 -9.99
CA TRP A 262 -0.59 -16.59 -11.23
C TRP A 262 0.25 -17.29 -12.31
N GLN A 263 1.35 -17.92 -11.94
CA GLN A 263 2.15 -18.73 -12.87
C GLN A 263 1.34 -19.92 -13.43
N ALA A 264 0.63 -20.64 -12.56
CA ALA A 264 -0.23 -21.75 -12.97
C ALA A 264 -1.38 -21.31 -13.90
N TYR A 265 -1.96 -20.14 -13.63
CA TYR A 265 -2.98 -19.55 -14.51
C TYR A 265 -2.44 -19.27 -15.91
N TYR A 266 -1.26 -18.65 -16.02
CA TYR A 266 -0.67 -18.36 -17.34
C TYR A 266 -0.28 -19.64 -18.09
N ALA A 267 0.29 -20.63 -17.41
CA ALA A 267 0.62 -21.92 -18.02
C ALA A 267 -0.63 -22.60 -18.61
N ALA A 268 -1.71 -22.68 -17.82
CA ALA A 268 -2.97 -23.27 -18.28
C ALA A 268 -3.62 -22.47 -19.42
N ALA A 269 -3.42 -21.15 -19.49
CA ALA A 269 -3.91 -20.33 -20.58
C ALA A 269 -3.10 -20.54 -21.89
N GLU A 270 -1.79 -20.78 -21.78
CA GLU A 270 -0.91 -21.06 -22.91
C GLU A 270 -1.17 -22.45 -23.51
N GLU A 271 -1.42 -23.47 -22.67
CA GLU A 271 -1.80 -24.82 -23.13
C GLU A 271 -3.11 -24.80 -23.96
N ARG A 272 -4.14 -24.08 -23.49
CA ARG A 272 -5.41 -23.95 -24.23
C ARG A 272 -5.27 -23.26 -25.59
N LEU A 273 -4.28 -22.38 -25.74
CA LEU A 273 -3.99 -21.70 -27.01
C LEU A 273 -3.17 -22.57 -27.96
N ALA A 274 -2.45 -23.57 -27.44
CA ALA A 274 -1.68 -24.52 -28.25
C ALA A 274 -2.52 -25.70 -28.75
N GLU A 275 -3.61 -26.03 -28.05
CA GLU A 275 -4.53 -27.14 -28.39
C GLU A 275 -5.69 -26.74 -29.32
N GLY A 276 -5.92 -25.43 -29.54
CA GLY A 276 -7.01 -24.89 -30.37
C GLY A 276 -6.51 -24.23 -31.65
#